data_AF-A0A7Y3GHX7-F1
#
_entry.id   AF-A0A7Y3GHX7-F1
#
_cell.length_a   1.000
_cell.length_b   1.000
_cell.length_c   1.000
_cell.angle_alpha   90.00
_cell.angle_beta   90.00
_cell.angle_gamma   90.00
#
_symmetry.space_group_name_H-M   'P 1'
#
loop_
_entity.id
_entity.type
_entity.pdbx_description
1 polymer ?
#
loop_
_entity_poly.entity_id
_entity_poly.type
_entity_poly.pdbx_seq_one_letter_code
_entity_poly.pdbx_strand_id
1 'polypeptide(L)' 'MALSYLELLAPTIGLGSCWGGYFYSAVNSYPPLFEALGLPADHRAFGAVMVGYPKLKYQRRPLRNPPEVTWI' A
#
# COMPACT_ATOMS: atom_id res chain seq x y z
N MET A 1 6.37 8.03 4.86
CA MET A 1 6.82 6.72 4.32
C MET A 1 6.81 6.79 2.80
N ALA A 2 7.80 6.24 2.10
CA ALA A 2 7.95 6.37 0.64
C ALA A 2 6.71 5.91 -0.15
N LEU A 3 6.08 4.82 0.29
CA LEU A 3 4.85 4.29 -0.33
C LEU A 3 3.65 5.24 -0.23
N SER A 4 3.58 6.06 0.82
CA SER A 4 2.53 7.09 0.94
C SER A 4 2.69 8.17 -0.13
N TYR A 5 3.92 8.54 -0.50
CA TYR A 5 4.17 9.47 -1.61
C TYR A 5 3.81 8.86 -2.95
N LEU A 6 4.11 7.56 -3.15
CA LEU A 6 3.70 6.83 -4.35
C LEU A 6 2.17 6.82 -4.50
N GLU A 7 1.43 6.53 -3.43
CA GLU A 7 -0.04 6.55 -3.47
C GLU A 7 -0.61 7.95 -3.74
N LEU A 8 0.04 9.01 -3.25
CA LEU A 8 -0.34 10.39 -3.55
C LEU A 8 -0.07 10.76 -5.01
N LEU A 9 1.02 10.23 -5.60
CA LEU A 9 1.40 10.47 -7.00
C LEU A 9 0.52 9.70 -7.99
N ALA A 10 0.21 8.43 -7.70
CA ALA A 10 -0.54 7.54 -8.58
C ALA A 10 -1.79 8.19 -9.24
N PRO A 11 -2.71 8.85 -8.52
CA PRO A 11 -3.89 9.46 -9.12
C PRO A 11 -3.56 10.63 -10.08
N THR A 12 -2.44 11.32 -9.87
CA THR A 12 -2.02 12.44 -10.74
C THR A 12 -1.61 11.98 -12.13
N ILE A 13 -1.16 10.72 -12.25
CA ILE A 13 -0.78 10.06 -13.51
C ILE A 13 -1.84 9.08 -14.00
N GLY A 14 -3.07 9.14 -13.44
CA GLY A 14 -4.20 8.30 -13.86
C GLY A 14 -4.18 6.85 -13.34
N LEU A 15 -3.30 6.53 -12.40
CA LEU A 15 -3.20 5.22 -11.77
C LEU A 15 -3.97 5.17 -10.45
N GLY A 16 -4.48 3.98 -10.13
CA GLY A 16 -4.94 3.62 -8.81
C GLY A 16 -3.86 2.86 -8.05
N SER A 17 -3.91 2.93 -6.72
CA SER A 17 -3.03 2.18 -5.83
C SER A 17 -3.81 1.51 -4.71
N CYS A 18 -3.28 0.40 -4.18
CA CYS A 18 -3.82 -0.29 -3.02
C CYS A 18 -2.68 -0.93 -2.21
N TRP A 19 -2.69 -0.73 -0.89
CA TRP A 19 -1.71 -1.35 0.00
C TRP A 19 -1.91 -2.86 0.11
N GLY A 20 -0.84 -3.60 -0.18
CA GLY A 20 -0.75 -5.05 -0.01
C GLY A 20 -0.20 -5.43 1.36
N GLY A 21 -0.87 -5.03 2.45
CA GLY A 21 -0.41 -5.30 3.82
C GLY A 21 -0.12 -6.79 4.09
N TYR A 22 -1.04 -7.66 3.66
CA TYR A 22 -0.87 -9.11 3.78
C TYR A 22 0.26 -9.64 2.90
N PHE A 23 0.42 -9.10 1.70
CA PHE A 23 1.45 -9.56 0.77
C PHE A 23 2.84 -9.34 1.35
N TYR A 24 3.18 -8.11 1.79
CA TYR A 24 4.52 -7.85 2.32
C TYR A 24 4.76 -8.61 3.65
N SER A 25 3.71 -8.84 4.44
CA SER A 25 3.79 -9.68 5.64
C SER A 25 4.14 -11.13 5.25
N ALA A 26 3.45 -11.69 4.26
CA ALA A 26 3.71 -13.04 3.75
C ALA A 26 5.12 -13.17 3.16
N VAL A 27 5.60 -12.19 2.41
CA VAL A 27 6.97 -12.15 1.87
C VAL A 27 8.00 -12.30 2.98
N ASN A 28 7.81 -11.60 4.11
CA ASN A 28 8.73 -11.68 5.24
C ASN A 28 8.59 -12.95 6.08
N SER A 29 7.44 -13.63 6.03
CA SER A 29 7.15 -14.81 6.85
C SER A 29 7.32 -16.14 6.11
N TYR A 30 7.44 -16.11 4.79
CA TYR A 30 7.53 -17.31 3.95
C TYR A 30 8.75 -17.23 3.02
N PRO A 31 9.89 -17.87 3.39
CA PRO A 31 11.15 -17.80 2.65
C PRO A 31 11.05 -18.12 1.15
N PRO A 32 10.28 -19.14 0.71
CA PRO A 32 10.17 -19.42 -0.73
C PRO A 32 9.57 -18.27 -1.54
N LEU A 33 8.68 -17.45 -0.95
CA LEU A 33 8.15 -16.27 -1.62
C LEU A 33 9.17 -15.13 -1.66
N PHE A 34 9.99 -14.96 -0.61
CA PHE A 34 11.08 -14.00 -0.61
C PHE A 34 12.11 -14.32 -1.70
N GLU A 35 12.48 -15.59 -1.83
CA GLU A 35 13.37 -16.11 -2.88
C GLU A 35 12.77 -15.97 -4.28
N ALA A 36 11.48 -16.29 -4.45
CA ALA A 36 10.78 -16.14 -5.73
C ALA A 36 10.73 -14.68 -6.22
N LEU A 37 10.76 -13.71 -5.31
CA LEU A 37 10.86 -12.28 -5.63
C LEU A 37 12.28 -11.81 -5.94
N GLY A 38 13.30 -12.66 -5.74
CA GLY A 38 14.70 -12.34 -5.98
C GLY A 38 15.24 -11.22 -5.08
N LEU A 39 14.67 -11.07 -3.88
CA LEU A 39 15.09 -10.03 -2.94
C LEU A 39 16.47 -10.38 -2.33
N PRO A 40 17.37 -9.39 -2.13
CA PRO A 40 18.65 -9.64 -1.49
C PRO A 40 18.47 -10.13 -0.04
N ALA A 41 19.38 -11.01 0.42
CA ALA A 41 19.26 -11.67 1.73
C ALA A 41 19.37 -10.71 2.93
N ASP A 42 20.00 -9.55 2.74
CA ASP A 42 20.14 -8.48 3.74
C ASP A 42 18.94 -7.50 3.74
N HIS A 43 17.96 -7.70 2.86
CA HIS A 43 16.77 -6.86 2.75
C HIS A 43 15.56 -7.46 3.46
N ARG A 44 14.57 -6.60 3.73
CA ARG A 44 13.25 -6.99 4.21
C ARG A 44 12.19 -6.23 3.44
N ALA A 45 11.03 -6.83 3.22
CA ALA A 45 9.91 -6.10 2.63
C ALA A 45 9.35 -5.12 3.67
N PHE A 46 9.46 -3.81 3.40
CA PHE A 46 8.90 -2.75 4.26
C PHE A 46 7.46 -2.35 3.88
N GLY A 47 6.98 -2.85 2.74
CA GLY A 47 5.62 -2.68 2.28
C GLY A 47 5.45 -3.21 0.87
N ALA A 48 4.19 -3.29 0.44
CA ALA A 48 3.82 -3.68 -0.91
C ALA A 48 2.63 -2.83 -1.35
N VAL A 49 2.63 -2.41 -2.61
CA VAL A 49 1.54 -1.64 -3.20
C VAL A 49 1.22 -2.24 -4.57
N MET A 50 -0.06 -2.51 -4.81
CA MET A 50 -0.58 -2.85 -6.13
C MET A 50 -0.88 -1.56 -6.87
N VAL A 51 -0.41 -1.44 -8.11
CA VAL A 51 -0.61 -0.25 -8.96
C VAL A 51 -1.20 -0.70 -10.29
N GLY A 52 -2.17 0.06 -10.81
CA GLY A 52 -2.76 -0.22 -12.12
C GLY A 52 -3.81 0.79 -12.54
N TYR A 53 -4.40 0.58 -13.71
CA TYR A 53 -5.48 1.43 -14.21
C TYR A 53 -6.81 1.05 -13.53
N PRO A 54 -7.47 1.99 -12.85
CA PRO A 54 -8.71 1.70 -12.15
C PRO A 54 -9.83 1.43 -13.16
N LYS A 55 -10.41 0.22 -13.11
CA LYS A 55 -11.61 -0.12 -13.90
C LYS A 55 -12.83 0.70 -13.50
N LEU A 56 -12.91 1.10 -12.23
CA LEU A 56 -14.00 1.86 -11.65
C LEU A 56 -13.47 3.18 -11.10
N LYS A 57 -14.12 4.28 -11.46
CA LYS A 57 -13.84 5.60 -10.88
C LYS A 57 -14.80 5.84 -9.72
N TYR A 58 -14.29 5.69 -8.50
CA TYR A 58 -15.06 6.01 -7.30
C TYR A 58 -15.29 7.52 -7.22
N GLN A 59 -16.55 7.93 -7.15
CA GLN A 59 -16.94 9.35 -7.11
C GLN A 59 -16.73 9.98 -5.74
N ARG A 60 -16.82 9.19 -4.65
CA ARG A 60 -16.67 9.66 -3.28
C ARG A 60 -15.98 8.60 -2.43
N ARG A 61 -15.00 9.04 -1.63
CA ARG A 61 -14.51 8.24 -0.51
C ARG A 61 -15.54 8.32 0.63
N PRO A 62 -15.81 7.22 1.35
CA PRO A 62 -16.56 7.28 2.59
C PRO A 62 -15.93 8.30 3.54
N LEU A 63 -16.75 9.16 4.14
CA LEU A 63 -16.28 10.11 5.14
C LEU A 63 -15.90 9.35 6.41
N ARG A 64 -14.85 9.80 7.09
CA ARG A 64 -14.52 9.31 8.43
C ARG A 64 -15.48 9.97 9.42
N ASN A 65 -15.84 9.24 10.47
CA ASN A 65 -16.56 9.84 11.59
C ASN A 65 -15.73 10.99 12.19
N PRO A 66 -16.38 12.04 12.70
CA PRO A 66 -15.68 13.10 13.41
C PRO A 66 -14.92 12.50 14.61
N PRO A 67 -13.69 12.96 14.89
CA PRO A 67 -12.97 12.52 16.07
C PRO A 67 -13.69 13.03 17.33
N GLU A 68 -13.82 12.17 18.34
CA GLU A 68 -14.21 12.60 19.68
C GLU A 68 -12.99 13.25 20.34
N VAL A 69 -13.03 14.56 20.50
CA VAL A 69 -11.90 15.35 21.05
C VAL A 69 -12.33 16.00 22.36
N THR A 70 -11.63 15.67 23.44
CA THR A 70 -11.71 16.36 24.72
C THR A 70 -10.39 17.05 24.98
N TRP A 71 -10.41 18.37 25.19
CA TRP A 71 -9.22 19.15 25.58
C TRP A 71 -9.10 19.15 27.10
N ILE A 72 -7.90 18.92 27.62
CA ILE A 72 -7.54 19.02 29.05
C ILE A 72 -6.88 20.38 29.30
#